data_AF-A0A1F5RCF5-F1
#
_entry.id   AF-A0A1F5RCF5-F1
#
_cell.length_a   1.000
_cell.length_b   1.000
_cell.length_c   1.000
_cell.angle_alpha   90.00
_cell.angle_beta   90.00
_cell.angle_gamma   90.00
#
_symmetry.space_group_name_H-M   'P 1'
#
loop_
_entity.id
_entity.type
_entity.pdbx_description
1 polymer ?
#
loop_
_entity_poly.entity_id
_entity_poly.type
_entity_poly.pdbx_seq_one_letter_code
_entity_poly.pdbx_strand_id
1 'polypeptide(L)'
;MNDLFFIAADYIKGNSIYRPVRRIFNLLFNISIASFIYEKIYEQYYWFDYYDYKSILDYFVKGNFFIPLSIFIAAYGITHIISLTTFYLITYSKTVKWTKSIIDYKVKKETVANKINEISAISKKVIPIELTETMLIEVYNHLKNKLTPENYNNIEKGLTEQKNELMANYHFIFRALITITIYFISLSTFGWLLYLLTTLTLLVTLYLLTLSYRLLDILPVLFSKFQAEAELYIVAHYNERNQKTEVIKTHKHTRRTIKVKK
;
A
#
# COMPACT_ATOMS: atom_id res chain seq x y z
N MET A 1 3.98 -30.13 -4.78
CA MET A 1 2.99 -29.14 -4.30
C MET A 1 3.57 -28.20 -3.23
N ASN A 2 4.43 -28.70 -2.33
CA ASN A 2 5.10 -27.86 -1.31
C ASN A 2 6.09 -26.83 -1.90
N ASP A 3 6.71 -27.11 -3.05
CA ASP A 3 7.66 -26.17 -3.67
C ASP A 3 7.00 -24.91 -4.23
N LEU A 4 5.77 -25.01 -4.73
CA LEU A 4 4.97 -23.85 -5.16
C LEU A 4 4.62 -22.95 -3.97
N PHE A 5 4.34 -23.55 -2.80
CA PHE A 5 4.13 -22.80 -1.56
C PHE A 5 5.42 -22.19 -1.02
N PHE A 6 6.58 -22.84 -1.19
CA PHE A 6 7.88 -22.28 -0.83
C PHE A 6 8.27 -21.10 -1.73
N ILE A 7 8.07 -21.23 -3.05
CA ILE A 7 8.28 -20.15 -4.00
C ILE A 7 7.33 -18.97 -3.71
N ALA A 8 6.06 -19.24 -3.40
CA ALA A 8 5.11 -18.20 -3.00
C ALA A 8 5.46 -17.57 -1.64
N ALA A 9 5.96 -18.34 -0.68
CA ALA A 9 6.39 -17.85 0.63
C ALA A 9 7.65 -16.97 0.52
N ASP A 10 8.60 -17.33 -0.32
CA ASP A 10 9.77 -16.50 -0.62
C ASP A 10 9.39 -15.25 -1.42
N TYR A 11 8.32 -15.33 -2.23
CA TYR A 11 7.69 -14.18 -2.88
C TYR A 11 7.08 -13.21 -1.87
N ILE A 12 6.35 -13.72 -0.87
CA ILE A 12 5.74 -12.94 0.22
C ILE A 12 6.82 -12.33 1.13
N LYS A 13 7.97 -12.99 1.27
CA LYS A 13 9.13 -12.49 2.03
C LYS A 13 9.98 -11.45 1.29
N GLY A 14 9.61 -11.06 0.07
CA GLY A 14 10.27 -9.96 -0.65
C GLY A 14 11.69 -10.28 -1.13
N ASN A 15 11.98 -11.53 -1.48
CA ASN A 15 13.33 -11.95 -1.86
C ASN A 15 13.81 -11.36 -3.21
N SER A 16 15.14 -11.20 -3.34
CA SER A 16 15.85 -10.41 -4.36
C SER A 16 15.56 -10.72 -5.84
N ILE A 17 15.06 -11.91 -6.16
CA ILE A 17 14.82 -12.40 -7.54
C ILE A 17 13.69 -11.63 -8.23
N TYR A 18 12.74 -11.09 -7.46
CA TYR A 18 11.60 -10.35 -8.02
C TYR A 18 12.03 -9.10 -8.80
N ARG A 19 13.04 -8.37 -8.31
CA ARG A 19 13.48 -7.11 -8.93
C ARG A 19 14.10 -7.33 -10.32
N PRO A 20 15.05 -8.28 -10.53
CA PRO A 20 15.55 -8.63 -11.86
C PRO A 20 14.47 -9.13 -12.81
N VAL A 21 13.61 -10.05 -12.38
CA VAL A 21 12.55 -10.61 -13.23
C VAL A 21 11.58 -9.52 -13.69
N ARG A 22 11.15 -8.65 -12.76
CA ARG A 22 10.31 -7.48 -13.07
C ARG A 22 10.99 -6.53 -14.06
N ARG A 23 12.30 -6.31 -13.95
CA ARG A 23 13.07 -5.48 -14.90
C ARG A 23 13.06 -6.09 -16.31
N ILE A 24 13.31 -7.39 -16.41
CA ILE A 24 13.30 -8.11 -17.70
C ILE A 24 11.92 -8.05 -18.33
N PHE A 25 10.85 -8.37 -17.60
CA PHE A 25 9.50 -8.28 -18.15
C PHE A 25 9.08 -6.84 -18.50
N ASN A 26 9.48 -5.84 -17.70
CA ASN A 26 9.25 -4.44 -18.07
C ASN A 26 9.95 -4.06 -19.38
N LEU A 27 11.19 -4.54 -19.58
CA LEU A 27 11.92 -4.35 -20.82
C LEU A 27 11.17 -5.00 -21.98
N LEU A 28 10.75 -6.26 -21.83
CA LEU A 28 9.97 -6.99 -22.83
C LEU A 28 8.66 -6.26 -23.17
N PHE A 29 7.88 -5.84 -22.18
CA PHE A 29 6.65 -5.08 -22.40
C PHE A 29 6.92 -3.77 -23.14
N ASN A 30 8.00 -3.06 -22.79
CA ASN A 30 8.34 -1.83 -23.49
C ASN A 30 8.78 -2.09 -24.93
N ILE A 31 9.52 -3.17 -25.19
CA ILE A 31 9.86 -3.62 -26.55
C ILE A 31 8.58 -3.93 -27.32
N SER A 32 7.65 -4.70 -26.76
CA SER A 32 6.38 -5.05 -27.42
C SER A 32 5.54 -3.82 -27.75
N ILE A 33 5.44 -2.85 -26.83
CA ILE A 33 4.70 -1.60 -27.05
C ILE A 33 5.37 -0.75 -28.14
N ALA A 34 6.69 -0.56 -28.03
CA ALA A 34 7.45 0.20 -29.01
C ALA A 34 7.38 -0.44 -30.40
N SER A 35 7.44 -1.77 -30.44
CA SER A 35 7.37 -2.56 -31.65
C SER A 35 6.02 -2.42 -32.35
N PHE A 36 4.93 -2.54 -31.59
CA PHE A 36 3.59 -2.29 -32.12
C PHE A 36 3.41 -0.88 -32.67
N ILE A 37 3.92 0.14 -31.97
CA ILE A 37 3.87 1.53 -32.46
C ILE A 37 4.67 1.68 -33.75
N TYR A 38 5.86 1.09 -33.82
CA TYR A 38 6.69 1.12 -35.01
C TYR A 38 5.98 0.49 -36.21
N GLU A 39 5.45 -0.73 -36.08
CA GLU A 39 4.73 -1.43 -37.15
C GLU A 39 3.52 -0.66 -37.67
N LYS A 40 2.83 0.08 -36.79
CA LYS A 40 1.66 0.88 -37.15
C LYS A 40 2.00 2.17 -37.88
N ILE A 41 3.20 2.73 -37.70
CA ILE A 41 3.59 4.02 -38.28
C ILE A 41 4.54 3.86 -39.47
N TYR A 42 5.49 2.93 -39.39
CA TYR A 42 6.64 2.81 -40.29
C TYR A 42 6.65 1.50 -41.11
N GLU A 43 5.54 0.75 -41.11
CA GLU A 43 5.37 -0.54 -41.80
C GLU A 43 6.14 -1.72 -41.17
N GLN A 44 6.12 -2.88 -41.82
CA GLN A 44 6.58 -4.15 -41.24
C GLN A 44 8.09 -4.21 -41.04
N TYR A 45 8.51 -4.99 -40.05
CA TYR A 45 9.92 -5.33 -39.86
C TYR A 45 10.48 -6.04 -41.09
N TYR A 46 11.49 -5.44 -41.70
CA TYR A 46 12.38 -6.15 -42.60
C TYR A 46 13.49 -6.78 -41.76
N TRP A 47 13.54 -8.11 -41.75
CA TRP A 47 14.71 -8.80 -41.21
C TRP A 47 15.91 -8.44 -42.07
N PHE A 48 16.95 -7.90 -41.45
CA PHE A 48 18.22 -7.71 -42.13
C PHE A 48 18.73 -9.08 -42.59
N ASP A 49 18.89 -9.25 -43.90
CA ASP A 49 19.63 -10.38 -44.42
C ASP A 49 21.09 -10.23 -43.96
N TYR A 50 21.67 -11.27 -43.36
CA TYR A 50 23.04 -11.23 -42.84
C TYR A 50 24.06 -10.91 -43.95
N TYR A 51 23.72 -11.24 -45.20
CA TYR A 51 24.55 -10.95 -46.36
C TYR A 51 24.44 -9.51 -46.86
N ASP A 52 23.46 -8.73 -46.40
CA ASP A 52 23.28 -7.32 -46.80
C ASP A 52 24.06 -6.36 -45.89
N TYR A 53 25.38 -6.38 -46.06
CA TYR A 53 26.30 -5.49 -45.36
C TYR A 53 25.96 -4.01 -45.55
N LYS A 54 25.36 -3.62 -46.68
CA LYS A 54 24.98 -2.23 -46.95
C LYS A 54 23.85 -1.81 -46.02
N SER A 55 22.84 -2.65 -45.84
CA SER A 55 21.72 -2.38 -44.93
C SER A 55 22.17 -2.35 -43.46
N ILE A 56 23.09 -3.23 -43.05
CA ILE A 56 23.69 -3.19 -41.70
C ILE A 56 24.47 -1.89 -41.50
N LEU A 57 25.29 -1.50 -42.48
CA LEU A 57 26.10 -0.28 -42.41
C LEU A 57 25.22 0.96 -42.43
N ASP A 58 24.15 0.98 -43.22
CA ASP A 58 23.16 2.05 -43.20
C ASP A 58 22.41 2.10 -41.86
N TYR A 59 22.12 0.95 -41.25
CA TYR A 59 21.48 0.90 -39.93
C TYR A 59 22.34 1.55 -38.85
N PHE A 60 23.63 1.20 -38.75
CA PHE A 60 24.53 1.70 -37.71
C PHE A 60 25.19 3.04 -38.03
N VAL A 61 25.67 3.23 -39.26
CA VAL A 61 26.47 4.41 -39.66
C VAL A 61 25.58 5.57 -40.09
N LYS A 62 24.51 5.32 -40.87
CA LYS A 62 23.54 6.38 -41.22
C LYS A 62 22.54 6.64 -40.09
N GLY A 63 22.55 5.81 -39.04
CA GLY A 63 21.76 6.04 -37.83
C GLY A 63 20.29 5.67 -37.96
N ASN A 64 19.91 4.79 -38.89
CA ASN A 64 18.50 4.36 -39.02
C ASN A 64 18.01 3.67 -37.73
N PHE A 65 18.90 3.14 -36.89
CA PHE A 65 18.57 2.61 -35.56
C PHE A 65 17.99 3.65 -34.58
N PHE A 66 18.20 4.95 -34.84
CA PHE A 66 17.74 6.02 -33.96
C PHE A 66 16.21 6.09 -33.91
N ILE A 67 15.53 5.75 -35.01
CA ILE A 67 14.07 5.75 -35.09
C ILE A 67 13.46 4.75 -34.10
N PRO A 68 13.73 3.43 -34.15
CA PRO A 68 13.18 2.48 -33.19
C PRO A 68 13.63 2.77 -31.75
N LEU A 69 14.84 3.28 -31.54
CA LEU A 69 15.31 3.69 -30.21
C LEU A 69 14.48 4.86 -29.65
N SER A 70 14.19 5.87 -30.48
CA SER A 70 13.38 7.02 -30.08
C SER A 70 11.95 6.62 -29.71
N ILE A 71 11.35 5.70 -30.48
CA ILE A 71 10.02 5.14 -30.20
C ILE A 71 10.05 4.32 -28.91
N PHE A 72 11.10 3.55 -28.65
CA PHE A 72 11.26 2.81 -27.40
C PHE A 72 11.32 3.73 -26.17
N ILE A 73 12.08 4.83 -26.26
CA ILE A 73 12.17 5.83 -25.19
C ILE A 73 10.82 6.55 -25.01
N ALA A 74 10.17 6.94 -26.11
CA ALA A 74 8.87 7.59 -26.06
C ALA A 74 7.79 6.68 -25.46
N ALA A 75 7.72 5.42 -25.88
CA ALA A 75 6.82 4.42 -25.34
C ALA A 75 7.05 4.22 -23.83
N TYR A 76 8.31 4.16 -23.39
CA TYR A 76 8.65 4.06 -21.97
C TYR A 76 8.11 5.26 -21.18
N GLY A 77 8.41 6.47 -21.66
CA GLY A 77 8.05 7.73 -21.00
C GLY A 77 6.54 7.93 -20.94
N ILE A 78 5.85 7.75 -22.07
CA ILE A 78 4.39 7.91 -22.18
C ILE A 78 3.68 6.90 -21.27
N THR A 79 4.05 5.61 -21.34
CA THR A 79 3.42 4.58 -20.49
C THR A 79 3.67 4.84 -19.01
N HIS A 80 4.85 5.34 -18.65
CA HIS A 80 5.18 5.70 -17.28
C HIS A 80 4.33 6.88 -16.79
N ILE A 81 4.26 7.97 -17.57
CA ILE A 81 3.48 9.17 -17.23
C ILE A 81 1.99 8.82 -17.10
N ILE A 82 1.41 8.09 -18.05
CA ILE A 82 -0.01 7.70 -17.97
C ILE A 82 -0.27 6.83 -16.74
N SER A 83 0.60 5.86 -16.48
CA SER A 83 0.47 5.01 -15.30
C SER A 83 0.59 5.81 -14.00
N LEU A 84 1.52 6.77 -13.94
CA LEU A 84 1.70 7.68 -12.83
C LEU A 84 0.44 8.52 -12.57
N THR A 85 -0.06 9.17 -13.62
CA THR A 85 -1.25 10.01 -13.54
C THR A 85 -2.48 9.21 -13.11
N THR A 86 -2.71 8.04 -13.69
CA THR A 86 -3.84 7.17 -13.30
C THR A 86 -3.74 6.72 -11.85
N PHE A 87 -2.54 6.32 -11.40
CA PHE A 87 -2.29 5.94 -10.01
C PHE A 87 -2.59 7.09 -9.04
N TYR A 88 -2.09 8.29 -9.33
CA TYR A 88 -2.33 9.48 -8.49
C TYR A 88 -3.79 9.87 -8.45
N LEU A 89 -4.48 9.93 -9.58
CA LEU A 89 -5.91 10.29 -9.63
C LEU A 89 -6.76 9.31 -8.82
N ILE A 90 -6.50 8.01 -8.96
CA ILE A 90 -7.21 6.97 -8.23
C ILE A 90 -6.93 7.09 -6.73
N THR A 91 -5.69 7.34 -6.35
CA THR A 91 -5.25 7.34 -4.94
C THR A 91 -5.65 8.61 -4.20
N TYR A 92 -5.31 9.78 -4.74
CA TYR A 92 -5.41 11.08 -4.07
C TYR A 92 -6.81 11.40 -3.55
N SER A 93 -7.83 11.34 -4.42
CA SER A 93 -9.20 11.74 -4.03
C SER A 93 -9.76 10.88 -2.89
N LYS A 94 -9.41 9.60 -2.86
CA LYS A 94 -9.88 8.67 -1.82
C LYS A 94 -9.08 8.79 -0.53
N THR A 95 -7.75 8.95 -0.62
CA THR A 95 -6.89 9.15 0.55
C THR A 95 -7.31 10.41 1.31
N VAL A 96 -7.49 11.54 0.64
CA VAL A 96 -7.93 12.80 1.29
C VAL A 96 -9.26 12.62 2.03
N LYS A 97 -10.22 11.92 1.42
CA LYS A 97 -11.52 11.65 2.05
C LYS A 97 -11.38 10.81 3.33
N TRP A 98 -10.54 9.77 3.30
CA TRP A 98 -10.33 8.90 4.46
C TRP A 98 -9.54 9.62 5.56
N THR A 99 -8.48 10.36 5.21
CA THR A 99 -7.70 11.17 6.14
C THR A 99 -8.60 12.17 6.86
N LYS A 100 -9.45 12.90 6.13
CA LYS A 100 -10.42 13.83 6.73
C LYS A 100 -11.38 13.10 7.68
N SER A 101 -11.94 11.96 7.25
CA SER A 101 -12.82 11.15 8.09
C SER A 101 -12.16 10.66 9.38
N ILE A 102 -10.86 10.38 9.37
CA ILE A 102 -10.10 9.93 10.55
C ILE A 102 -9.81 11.10 11.48
N ILE A 103 -9.43 12.26 10.94
CA ILE A 103 -9.16 13.47 11.73
C ILE A 103 -10.44 13.95 12.41
N ASP A 104 -11.55 14.01 11.66
CA ASP A 104 -12.86 14.47 12.14
C ASP A 104 -13.51 13.50 13.14
N TYR A 105 -13.09 12.23 13.13
CA TYR A 105 -13.54 11.26 14.13
C TYR A 105 -13.08 11.71 15.52
N LYS A 106 -14.03 11.86 16.45
CA LYS A 106 -13.78 12.17 17.85
C LYS A 106 -14.33 11.04 18.70
N VAL A 107 -13.45 10.39 19.46
CA VAL A 107 -13.87 9.39 20.44
C VAL A 107 -14.54 10.08 21.63
N LYS A 108 -15.87 9.91 21.79
CA LYS A 108 -16.58 10.28 23.02
C LYS A 108 -16.43 9.15 24.05
N LYS A 109 -16.25 9.48 25.34
CA LYS A 109 -16.09 8.50 26.43
C LYS A 109 -17.20 7.46 26.50
N GLU A 110 -18.45 7.88 26.32
CA GLU A 110 -19.63 6.97 26.31
C GLU A 110 -19.58 5.95 25.17
N THR A 111 -19.01 6.31 24.01
CA THR A 111 -18.84 5.40 22.88
C THR A 111 -17.72 4.40 23.10
N VAL A 112 -16.71 4.72 23.93
CA VAL A 112 -15.62 3.79 24.26
C VAL A 112 -16.13 2.64 25.11
N ALA A 113 -16.88 2.91 26.17
CA ALA A 113 -17.43 1.86 27.03
C ALA A 113 -18.37 0.93 26.26
N ASN A 114 -19.26 1.49 25.43
CA ASN A 114 -20.18 0.71 24.60
C ASN A 114 -19.44 -0.10 23.52
N LYS A 115 -18.42 0.48 22.85
CA LYS A 115 -17.62 -0.24 21.85
C LYS A 115 -16.67 -1.26 22.47
N ILE A 116 -16.16 -1.06 23.68
CA ILE A 116 -15.39 -2.09 24.41
C ILE A 116 -16.30 -3.29 24.70
N ASN A 117 -17.55 -3.08 25.06
CA ASN A 117 -18.51 -4.17 25.24
C ASN A 117 -18.83 -4.89 23.92
N GLU A 118 -18.98 -4.17 22.80
CA GLU A 118 -19.14 -4.79 21.47
C GLU A 118 -17.88 -5.55 21.03
N ILE A 119 -16.70 -4.97 21.21
CA ILE A 119 -15.41 -5.60 20.89
C ILE A 119 -15.17 -6.79 21.80
N SER A 120 -15.54 -6.75 23.08
CA SER A 120 -15.42 -7.91 23.96
C SER A 120 -16.39 -9.02 23.56
N ALA A 121 -17.60 -8.69 23.11
CA ALA A 121 -18.56 -9.66 22.59
C ALA A 121 -18.10 -10.33 21.28
N ILE A 122 -17.44 -9.57 20.39
CA ILE A 122 -16.83 -10.10 19.16
C ILE A 122 -15.54 -10.87 19.47
N SER A 123 -14.70 -10.32 20.36
CA SER A 123 -13.46 -10.94 20.84
C SER A 123 -13.75 -12.30 21.45
N LYS A 124 -14.77 -12.43 22.32
CA LYS A 124 -15.20 -13.72 22.89
C LYS A 124 -15.50 -14.80 21.84
N LYS A 125 -15.88 -14.42 20.60
CA LYS A 125 -16.10 -15.38 19.50
C LYS A 125 -14.80 -15.85 18.81
N VAL A 126 -13.71 -15.09 18.92
CA VAL A 126 -12.48 -15.30 18.12
C VAL A 126 -11.25 -15.56 19.02
N ILE A 127 -11.21 -14.98 20.21
CA ILE A 127 -10.10 -15.02 21.18
C ILE A 127 -10.69 -15.16 22.60
N PRO A 128 -10.32 -16.20 23.38
CA PRO A 128 -10.93 -16.51 24.67
C PRO A 128 -10.49 -15.57 25.82
N ILE A 129 -10.00 -14.37 25.51
CA ILE A 129 -9.51 -13.40 26.49
C ILE A 129 -10.47 -12.22 26.52
N GLU A 130 -11.05 -11.93 27.69
CA GLU A 130 -11.83 -10.70 27.89
C GLU A 130 -10.89 -9.49 27.91
N LEU A 131 -11.00 -8.64 26.89
CA LEU A 131 -10.31 -7.35 26.84
C LEU A 131 -10.87 -6.44 27.94
N THR A 132 -10.11 -6.31 29.04
CA THR A 132 -10.40 -5.37 30.13
C THR A 132 -9.76 -4.01 29.87
N GLU A 133 -10.32 -2.95 30.48
CA GLU A 133 -9.81 -1.59 30.38
C GLU A 133 -8.34 -1.48 30.84
N THR A 134 -7.97 -2.23 31.89
CA THR A 134 -6.59 -2.32 32.39
C THR A 134 -5.63 -2.94 31.37
N MET A 135 -6.05 -3.97 30.63
CA MET A 135 -5.24 -4.57 29.58
C MET A 135 -4.99 -3.61 28.41
N LEU A 136 -5.99 -2.80 28.03
CA LEU A 136 -5.81 -1.78 26.99
C LEU A 136 -4.79 -0.71 27.40
N ILE A 137 -4.81 -0.30 28.68
CA ILE A 137 -3.83 0.64 29.24
C ILE A 137 -2.43 0.02 29.27
N GLU A 138 -2.29 -1.26 29.64
CA GLU A 138 -1.00 -1.97 29.64
C GLU A 138 -0.43 -2.11 28.22
N VAL A 139 -1.26 -2.51 27.25
CA VAL A 139 -0.86 -2.58 25.83
C VAL A 139 -0.43 -1.21 25.32
N TYR A 140 -1.18 -0.16 25.65
CA TYR A 140 -0.81 1.21 25.29
C TYR A 140 0.54 1.61 25.89
N ASN A 141 0.76 1.39 27.19
CA ASN A 141 2.02 1.72 27.85
C ASN A 141 3.19 0.92 27.26
N HIS A 142 2.96 -0.33 26.89
CA HIS A 142 3.98 -1.16 26.25
C HIS A 142 4.33 -0.66 24.83
N LEU A 143 3.32 -0.25 24.05
CA LEU A 143 3.51 0.33 22.71
C LEU A 143 4.18 1.70 22.78
N LYS A 144 3.77 2.56 23.71
CA LYS A 144 4.33 3.91 23.92
C LYS A 144 5.84 3.84 24.17
N ASN A 145 6.28 2.92 25.03
CA ASN A 145 7.71 2.76 25.34
C ASN A 145 8.53 2.22 24.15
N LYS A 146 7.88 1.61 23.15
CA LYS A 146 8.52 1.11 21.92
C LYS A 146 8.51 2.13 20.77
N LEU A 147 7.67 3.16 20.83
CA LEU A 147 7.59 4.24 19.85
C LEU A 147 8.60 5.35 20.18
N THR A 148 9.89 5.01 20.21
CA THR A 148 10.96 6.02 20.25
C THR A 148 11.00 6.81 18.93
N PRO A 149 11.51 8.06 18.91
CA PRO A 149 11.66 8.83 17.66
C PRO A 149 12.45 8.09 16.58
N GLU A 150 13.46 7.32 16.99
CA GLU A 150 14.27 6.49 16.10
C GLU A 150 13.45 5.34 15.48
N ASN A 151 12.65 4.64 16.27
CA ASN A 151 11.75 3.59 15.78
C ASN A 151 10.67 4.16 14.86
N TYR A 152 10.17 5.36 15.16
CA TYR A 152 9.22 6.06 14.29
C TYR A 152 9.83 6.37 12.92
N ASN A 153 11.04 6.93 12.89
CA ASN A 153 11.76 7.19 11.64
C ASN A 153 12.03 5.91 10.83
N ASN A 154 12.35 4.80 11.51
CA ASN A 154 12.55 3.51 10.86
C ASN A 154 11.24 2.95 10.26
N ILE A 155 10.12 3.10 10.98
CA ILE A 155 8.79 2.73 10.47
C ILE A 155 8.44 3.59 9.24
N GLU A 156 8.66 4.89 9.30
CA GLU A 156 8.37 5.80 8.18
C GLU A 156 9.21 5.47 6.93
N LYS A 157 10.49 5.17 7.10
CA LYS A 157 11.35 4.69 6.01
C LYS A 157 10.84 3.38 5.42
N GLY A 158 10.53 2.39 6.27
CA GLY A 158 9.99 1.11 5.82
C GLY A 158 8.67 1.25 5.06
N LEU A 159 7.77 2.13 5.53
CA LEU A 159 6.52 2.44 4.84
C LEU A 159 6.76 3.10 3.48
N THR A 160 7.73 4.02 3.41
CA THR A 160 8.10 4.71 2.16
C THR A 160 8.67 3.75 1.13
N GLU A 161 9.55 2.82 1.55
CA GLU A 161 10.10 1.79 0.68
C GLU A 161 8.99 0.88 0.12
N GLN A 162 8.10 0.39 0.98
CA GLN A 162 6.96 -0.43 0.59
C GLN A 162 6.02 0.30 -0.38
N LYS A 163 5.76 1.58 -0.14
CA LYS A 163 4.98 2.43 -1.05
C LYS A 163 5.61 2.52 -2.43
N ASN A 164 6.91 2.75 -2.50
CA ASN A 164 7.66 2.81 -3.75
C ASN A 164 7.62 1.47 -4.49
N GLU A 165 7.68 0.34 -3.78
CA GLU A 165 7.55 -0.99 -4.38
C GLU A 165 6.14 -1.24 -4.93
N LEU A 166 5.08 -0.89 -4.20
CA LEU A 166 3.69 -0.99 -4.67
C LEU A 166 3.46 -0.16 -5.93
N MET A 167 4.01 1.05 -5.97
CA MET A 167 3.93 1.94 -7.13
C MET A 167 4.68 1.37 -8.34
N ALA A 168 5.89 0.83 -8.14
CA ALA A 168 6.63 0.14 -9.19
C ALA A 168 5.88 -1.09 -9.73
N ASN A 169 5.20 -1.84 -8.85
CA ASN A 169 4.38 -2.98 -9.23
C ASN A 169 3.13 -2.53 -10.01
N TYR A 170 2.52 -1.41 -9.63
CA TYR A 170 1.41 -0.84 -10.38
C TYR A 170 1.84 -0.48 -11.82
N HIS A 171 2.97 0.20 -11.99
CA HIS A 171 3.52 0.52 -13.32
C HIS A 171 3.78 -0.73 -14.17
N PHE A 172 4.34 -1.76 -13.55
CA PHE A 172 4.59 -3.04 -14.19
C PHE A 172 3.30 -3.70 -14.70
N ILE A 173 2.29 -3.84 -13.84
CA ILE A 173 1.00 -4.44 -14.20
C ILE A 173 0.26 -3.60 -15.24
N PHE A 174 0.37 -2.27 -15.17
CA PHE A 174 -0.22 -1.37 -16.16
C PHE A 174 0.40 -1.58 -17.55
N ARG A 175 1.73 -1.73 -17.66
CA ARG A 175 2.38 -2.07 -18.93
C ARG A 175 2.01 -3.46 -19.43
N ALA A 176 1.85 -4.43 -18.52
CA ALA A 176 1.37 -5.76 -18.88
C ALA A 176 -0.03 -5.69 -19.51
N LEU A 177 -0.93 -4.87 -18.94
CA LEU A 177 -2.29 -4.65 -19.45
C LEU A 177 -2.29 -4.09 -20.89
N ILE A 178 -1.45 -3.08 -21.15
CA ILE A 178 -1.29 -2.52 -22.50
C ILE A 178 -0.75 -3.60 -23.45
N THR A 179 0.29 -4.33 -23.03
CA THR A 179 0.92 -5.36 -23.86
C THR A 179 -0.03 -6.50 -24.21
N ILE A 180 -0.85 -6.96 -23.27
CA ILE A 180 -1.88 -7.98 -23.53
C ILE A 180 -2.94 -7.46 -24.50
N THR A 181 -3.32 -6.18 -24.38
CA THR A 181 -4.26 -5.56 -25.33
C THR A 181 -3.65 -5.49 -26.74
N ILE A 182 -2.36 -5.15 -26.85
CA ILE A 182 -1.63 -5.21 -28.12
C ILE A 182 -1.61 -6.62 -28.69
N TYR A 183 -1.28 -7.63 -27.88
CA TYR A 183 -1.24 -9.02 -28.36
C TYR A 183 -2.62 -9.53 -28.78
N PHE A 184 -3.69 -9.14 -28.10
CA PHE A 184 -5.04 -9.46 -28.52
C PHE A 184 -5.39 -8.85 -29.89
N ILE A 185 -4.94 -7.62 -30.15
CA ILE A 185 -5.16 -6.94 -31.43
C ILE A 185 -4.28 -7.53 -32.55
N SER A 186 -3.04 -7.92 -32.24
CA SER A 186 -2.08 -8.38 -33.25
C SER A 186 -2.19 -9.87 -33.58
N LEU A 187 -2.60 -10.73 -32.64
CA LEU A 187 -2.65 -12.18 -32.82
C LEU A 187 -4.08 -12.65 -33.12
N SER A 188 -4.31 -13.16 -34.33
CA SER A 188 -5.60 -13.70 -34.76
C SER A 188 -6.10 -14.91 -33.94
N THR A 189 -5.19 -15.63 -33.29
CA THR A 189 -5.49 -16.81 -32.47
C THR A 189 -5.83 -16.48 -31.01
N PHE A 190 -5.71 -15.22 -30.58
CA PHE A 190 -5.94 -14.85 -29.19
C PHE A 190 -7.45 -14.76 -28.89
N GLY A 191 -8.00 -15.81 -28.29
CA GLY A 191 -9.42 -15.90 -27.98
C GLY A 191 -9.92 -14.79 -27.05
N TRP A 192 -11.08 -14.20 -27.36
CA TRP A 192 -11.71 -13.13 -26.58
C TRP A 192 -11.94 -13.48 -25.11
N LEU A 193 -12.24 -14.76 -24.80
CA LEU A 193 -12.45 -15.23 -23.44
C LEU A 193 -11.16 -15.12 -22.60
N LEU A 194 -10.02 -15.54 -23.16
CA LEU A 194 -8.72 -15.44 -22.49
C LEU A 194 -8.35 -13.97 -22.26
N TYR A 195 -8.63 -13.11 -23.24
CA TYR A 195 -8.41 -11.66 -23.11
C TYR A 195 -9.23 -11.06 -21.96
N LEU A 196 -10.52 -11.39 -21.85
CA LEU A 196 -11.37 -10.88 -20.77
C LEU A 196 -10.89 -11.36 -19.39
N LEU A 197 -10.59 -12.65 -19.24
CA LEU A 197 -10.14 -13.22 -17.97
C LEU A 197 -8.80 -12.63 -17.51
N THR A 198 -7.83 -12.53 -18.43
CA THR A 198 -6.52 -11.94 -18.12
C THR A 198 -6.64 -10.46 -17.78
N THR A 199 -7.39 -9.69 -18.57
CA THR A 199 -7.66 -8.27 -18.32
C THR A 199 -8.33 -8.05 -16.96
N LEU A 200 -9.37 -8.81 -16.64
CA LEU A 200 -10.07 -8.73 -15.36
C LEU A 200 -9.10 -9.00 -14.19
N THR A 201 -8.26 -10.03 -14.31
CA THR A 201 -7.28 -10.38 -13.29
C THR A 201 -6.27 -9.25 -13.04
N LEU A 202 -5.78 -8.61 -14.11
CA LEU A 202 -4.87 -7.47 -14.00
C LEU A 202 -5.56 -6.24 -13.40
N LEU A 203 -6.81 -5.95 -13.77
CA LEU A 203 -7.57 -4.84 -13.20
C LEU A 203 -7.82 -5.03 -11.69
N VAL A 204 -8.18 -6.25 -11.27
CA VAL A 204 -8.30 -6.59 -9.84
C VAL A 204 -6.97 -6.40 -9.12
N THR A 205 -5.86 -6.83 -9.73
CA THR A 205 -4.52 -6.67 -9.16
C THR A 205 -4.14 -5.19 -9.03
N LEU A 206 -4.39 -4.36 -10.05
CA LEU A 206 -4.19 -2.90 -9.98
C LEU A 206 -5.02 -2.28 -8.85
N TYR A 207 -6.28 -2.70 -8.73
CA TYR A 207 -7.16 -2.22 -7.65
C TYR A 207 -6.60 -2.57 -6.27
N LEU A 208 -6.18 -3.82 -6.05
CA LEU A 208 -5.58 -4.27 -4.79
C LEU A 208 -4.29 -3.50 -4.47
N LEU A 209 -3.41 -3.26 -5.45
CA LEU A 209 -2.19 -2.47 -5.26
C LEU A 209 -2.51 -1.04 -4.82
N THR A 210 -3.49 -0.38 -5.46
CA THR A 210 -3.91 0.97 -5.04
C THR A 210 -4.52 0.97 -3.64
N LEU A 211 -5.29 -0.07 -3.27
CA LEU A 211 -5.86 -0.20 -1.94
C LEU A 211 -4.76 -0.36 -0.87
N SER A 212 -3.79 -1.25 -1.11
CA SER A 212 -2.65 -1.45 -0.21
C SER A 212 -1.85 -0.17 -0.02
N TYR A 213 -1.59 0.57 -1.11
CA TYR A 213 -0.89 1.85 -1.02
C TYR A 213 -1.65 2.87 -0.16
N ARG A 214 -2.98 2.99 -0.33
CA ARG A 214 -3.81 3.86 0.50
C ARG A 214 -3.77 3.47 1.98
N LEU A 215 -3.80 2.18 2.28
CA LEU A 215 -3.72 1.71 3.66
C LEU A 215 -2.39 2.12 4.30
N LEU A 216 -1.28 1.99 3.58
CA LEU A 216 0.03 2.46 4.04
C LEU A 216 0.10 3.98 4.22
N ASP A 217 -0.56 4.76 3.35
CA ASP A 217 -0.64 6.23 3.48
C ASP A 217 -1.40 6.68 4.73
N ILE A 218 -2.41 5.91 5.14
CA ILE A 218 -3.33 6.28 6.21
C ILE A 218 -2.85 5.75 7.57
N LEU A 219 -2.05 4.69 7.57
CA LEU A 219 -1.49 4.07 8.77
C LEU A 219 -0.85 5.09 9.75
N PRO A 220 0.01 6.04 9.31
CA PRO A 220 0.62 7.02 10.22
C PRO A 220 -0.40 7.98 10.83
N VAL A 221 -1.41 8.37 10.05
CA VAL A 221 -2.50 9.25 10.52
C VAL A 221 -3.35 8.53 11.56
N LEU A 222 -3.66 7.26 11.33
CA LEU A 222 -4.37 6.42 12.31
C LEU A 222 -3.58 6.30 13.61
N PHE A 223 -2.28 6.01 13.53
CA PHE A 223 -1.45 5.87 14.73
C PHE A 223 -1.32 7.18 15.52
N SER A 224 -1.08 8.31 14.84
CA SER A 224 -0.98 9.61 15.53
C SER A 224 -2.30 10.01 16.19
N LYS A 225 -3.44 9.77 15.51
CA LYS A 225 -4.76 10.02 16.08
C LYS A 225 -5.06 9.11 17.26
N PHE A 226 -4.77 7.81 17.14
CA PHE A 226 -4.93 6.84 18.22
C PHE A 226 -4.10 7.22 19.44
N GLN A 227 -2.84 7.61 19.25
CA GLN A 227 -1.99 8.06 20.34
C GLN A 227 -2.56 9.30 21.03
N ALA A 228 -2.96 10.32 20.28
CA ALA A 228 -3.55 11.54 20.83
C ALA A 228 -4.82 11.27 21.65
N GLU A 229 -5.72 10.42 21.16
CA GLU A 229 -6.95 10.05 21.88
C GLU A 229 -6.67 9.16 23.10
N ALA A 230 -5.72 8.23 23.00
CA ALA A 230 -5.32 7.39 24.13
C ALA A 230 -4.66 8.21 25.25
N GLU A 231 -3.82 9.20 24.92
CA GLU A 231 -3.25 10.11 25.91
C GLU A 231 -4.32 10.93 26.63
N LEU A 232 -5.28 11.49 25.89
CA LEU A 232 -6.42 12.21 26.48
C LEU A 232 -7.24 11.31 27.41
N TYR A 233 -7.49 10.06 27.00
CA TYR A 233 -8.22 9.10 27.81
C TYR A 233 -7.49 8.78 29.12
N ILE A 234 -6.19 8.49 29.03
CA ILE A 234 -5.37 8.14 30.18
C ILE A 234 -5.28 9.29 31.18
N VAL A 235 -5.03 10.52 30.71
CA VAL A 235 -5.01 11.72 31.55
C VAL A 235 -6.35 11.92 32.24
N ALA A 236 -7.45 11.78 31.52
CA ALA A 236 -8.79 11.92 32.09
C ALA A 236 -9.09 10.83 33.13
N HIS A 237 -8.68 9.58 32.89
CA HIS A 237 -8.88 8.47 33.82
C HIS A 237 -8.02 8.61 35.09
N TYR A 238 -6.76 9.06 34.98
CA TYR A 238 -5.91 9.35 36.14
C TYR A 238 -6.47 10.51 36.99
N ASN A 239 -6.95 11.57 36.35
CA ASN A 239 -7.56 12.71 37.05
C ASN A 239 -8.84 12.31 37.82
N GLU A 240 -9.69 11.46 37.24
CA GLU A 240 -10.89 10.93 37.93
C GLU A 240 -10.54 10.03 39.12
N ARG A 241 -9.51 9.17 38.99
CA ARG A 241 -9.02 8.35 40.12
C ARG A 241 -8.47 9.22 41.25
N ASN A 242 -7.69 10.25 40.92
CA ASN A 242 -7.11 11.15 41.91
C ASN A 242 -8.20 11.94 42.65
N GLN A 243 -9.19 12.49 41.92
CA GLN A 243 -10.35 13.17 42.51
C GLN A 243 -11.17 12.24 43.43
N LYS A 244 -11.47 11.01 43.00
CA LYS A 244 -12.17 10.02 43.85
C LYS A 244 -11.37 9.69 45.12
N THR A 245 -10.04 9.61 45.01
CA THR A 245 -9.16 9.32 46.16
C THR A 245 -9.10 10.49 47.13
N GLU A 246 -9.12 11.74 46.65
CA GLU A 246 -9.19 12.94 47.48
C GLU A 246 -10.54 13.10 48.20
N VAL A 247 -11.66 12.79 47.53
CA VAL A 247 -13.00 12.78 48.14
C VAL A 247 -13.09 11.73 49.26
N ILE A 248 -12.51 10.54 49.04
CA ILE A 248 -12.46 9.50 50.07
C ILE A 248 -11.59 9.93 51.25
N LYS A 249 -10.43 10.56 51.01
CA LYS A 249 -9.56 11.08 52.08
C LYS A 249 -10.24 12.19 52.89
N THR A 250 -10.90 13.15 52.24
CA THR A 250 -11.65 14.22 52.93
C THR A 250 -12.79 13.63 53.75
N HIS A 251 -13.62 12.73 53.21
CA HIS A 251 -14.68 12.07 53.99
C HIS A 251 -14.16 11.24 55.17
N LYS A 252 -13.00 10.57 55.04
CA LYS A 252 -12.38 9.83 56.16
C LYS A 252 -11.85 10.79 57.24
N HIS A 253 -11.37 11.96 56.84
CA HIS A 253 -10.90 12.99 57.76
C HIS A 253 -12.07 13.67 58.51
N THR A 254 -13.18 13.97 57.82
CA THR A 254 -14.41 14.52 58.42
C THR A 254 -15.07 13.54 59.40
N ARG A 255 -15.06 12.23 59.09
CA ARG A 255 -15.56 11.20 60.03
C ARG A 255 -14.68 11.02 61.26
N ARG A 256 -13.36 11.27 61.16
CA ARG A 256 -12.45 11.24 62.32
C ARG A 256 -12.62 12.45 63.23
N THR A 257 -12.83 13.65 62.70
CA THR A 257 -13.05 14.86 63.52
C THR A 257 -14.40 14.85 64.27
N ILE A 258 -15.44 14.22 63.70
CA ILE A 258 -16.74 14.08 64.38
C ILE A 258 -16.66 13.08 65.56
N LYS A 259 -15.77 12.09 65.51
CA LYS A 259 -15.62 11.07 66.58
C LYS A 259 -14.82 11.53 67.81
N VAL A 260 -14.14 12.68 67.74
CA VAL A 260 -13.30 13.23 68.84
C VAL A 260 -14.07 14.29 69.65
N LYS A 261 -15.28 14.69 69.22
CA LYS A 261 -16.13 15.68 69.89
C LYS A 261 -17.32 15.09 70.68
N LYS A 262 -17.30 13.80 70.99
CA LYS A 262 -18.21 13.13 71.93
C LYS A 262 -17.37 12.47 73.00
#